data_AF-A0A517VZ22-F1
#
_entry.id   AF-A0A517VZ22-F1
#
_cell.length_a   1.000
_cell.length_b   1.000
_cell.length_c   1.000
_cell.angle_alpha   90.00
_cell.angle_beta   90.00
_cell.angle_gamma   90.00
#
_symmetry.space_group_name_H-M   'P 1'
#
loop_
_entity.id
_entity.type
_entity.pdbx_description
1 polymer ?
#
loop_
_entity_poly.entity_id
_entity_poly.type
_entity_poly.pdbx_seq_one_letter_code
_entity_poly.pdbx_strand_id
1 'polypeptide(L)'
;MDPATIGLIGGIGGTVIGFMGGAIGTWFSIKNTNGPREKSLMIQMSVILWTIILTFIALMFLLPVSYKHLLWIPYGIGLPVAIRYCNRKQQEIRESEVSG
;
A
#
# COMPACT_ATOMS: atom_id res chain seq x y z
N MET A 1 -3.99 -16.83 29.51
CA MET A 1 -3.79 -15.46 29.00
C MET A 1 -5.15 -14.88 28.70
N ASP A 2 -5.43 -13.67 29.19
CA ASP A 2 -6.72 -13.03 29.01
C ASP A 2 -7.00 -12.74 27.52
N PRO A 3 -8.22 -12.95 27.00
CA PRO A 3 -8.57 -12.63 25.61
C PRO A 3 -8.28 -11.16 25.25
N ALA A 4 -8.40 -10.26 26.22
CA ALA A 4 -8.06 -8.85 26.07
C ALA A 4 -6.55 -8.64 25.79
N THR A 5 -5.68 -9.37 26.49
CA THR A 5 -4.22 -9.30 26.29
C THR A 5 -3.82 -9.86 24.92
N ILE A 6 -4.45 -10.96 24.48
CA ILE A 6 -4.23 -11.54 23.14
C ILE A 6 -4.67 -10.56 22.05
N GLY A 7 -5.84 -9.92 22.21
CA GLY A 7 -6.33 -8.90 21.29
C GLY A 7 -5.40 -7.67 21.21
N LEU A 8 -4.87 -7.21 22.35
CA LEU A 8 -3.92 -6.10 22.40
C LEU A 8 -2.60 -6.44 21.68
N ILE A 9 -2.04 -7.63 21.95
CA ILE A 9 -0.80 -8.11 21.32
C ILE A 9 -1.01 -8.26 19.80
N GLY A 10 -2.14 -8.82 19.37
CA GLY A 10 -2.48 -8.96 17.95
C GLY A 10 -2.66 -7.61 17.27
N GLY A 11 -3.33 -6.65 17.92
CA GLY A 11 -3.54 -5.31 17.38
C GLY A 11 -2.23 -4.52 17.24
N ILE A 12 -1.40 -4.49 18.29
CA ILE A 12 -0.11 -3.79 18.27
C ILE A 12 0.85 -4.48 17.31
N GLY A 13 1.00 -5.80 17.43
CA GLY A 13 1.90 -6.59 16.59
C GLY A 13 1.55 -6.48 15.12
N GLY A 14 0.27 -6.62 14.76
CA GLY A 14 -0.21 -6.49 13.39
C GLY A 14 0.01 -5.09 12.81
N THR A 15 -0.20 -4.04 13.62
CA THR A 15 0.02 -2.66 13.18
C THR A 15 1.50 -2.39 12.92
N VAL A 16 2.39 -2.78 13.85
CA VAL A 16 3.84 -2.59 13.70
C VAL A 16 4.37 -3.34 12.48
N ILE A 17 4.00 -4.61 12.31
CA ILE A 17 4.42 -5.41 11.15
C ILE A 17 3.89 -4.80 9.85
N GLY A 18 2.63 -4.36 9.82
CA GLY A 18 2.02 -3.73 8.65
C GLY A 18 2.73 -2.44 8.24
N PHE A 19 3.01 -1.54 9.19
CA PHE A 19 3.74 -0.30 8.94
C PHE A 19 5.18 -0.55 8.51
N MET A 20 5.89 -1.45 9.19
CA MET A 20 7.27 -1.80 8.81
C MET A 20 7.33 -2.44 7.42
N GLY A 21 6.43 -3.37 7.12
CA GLY A 21 6.35 -4.00 5.79
C GLY A 21 6.08 -2.98 4.70
N GLY A 22 5.14 -2.05 4.92
CA GLY A 22 4.85 -0.95 4.01
C GLY A 22 6.06 -0.03 3.78
N ALA A 23 6.72 0.40 4.86
CA ALA A 23 7.85 1.32 4.80
C ALA A 23 9.07 0.68 4.11
N ILE A 24 9.41 -0.56 4.47
CA ILE A 24 10.51 -1.32 3.86
C ILE A 24 10.21 -1.59 2.39
N GLY A 25 8.98 -1.97 2.05
CA GLY A 25 8.55 -2.19 0.67
C GLY A 25 8.67 -0.92 -0.18
N THR A 26 8.20 0.23 0.33
CA THR A 26 8.36 1.53 -0.34
C THR A 26 9.84 1.89 -0.53
N TRP A 27 10.66 1.71 0.51
CA TRP A 27 12.09 2.03 0.44
C TRP A 27 12.85 1.16 -0.57
N PHE A 28 12.62 -0.15 -0.55
CA PHE A 28 13.22 -1.06 -1.53
C PHE A 28 12.80 -0.70 -2.94
N SER A 29 11.53 -0.37 -3.14
CA SER A 29 11.02 0.01 -4.44
C SER A 29 11.73 1.29 -4.95
N ILE A 30 11.89 2.34 -4.12
CA ILE A 30 12.56 3.60 -4.51
C ILE A 30 14.06 3.40 -4.76
N LYS A 31 14.69 2.54 -3.95
CA LYS A 31 16.14 2.30 -4.02
C LYS A 31 16.54 1.44 -5.22
N ASN A 32 15.68 0.54 -5.67
CA ASN A 32 15.92 -0.31 -6.84
C ASN A 32 15.68 0.43 -8.17
N THR A 33 15.14 1.64 -8.11
CA THR A 33 14.89 2.52 -9.25
C THR A 33 16.19 3.21 -9.68
N ASN A 34 16.63 3.08 -10.94
CA ASN A 34 17.90 3.66 -11.40
C ASN A 34 17.72 5.04 -12.08
N GLY A 35 16.53 5.33 -12.60
CA GLY A 35 16.23 6.60 -13.29
C GLY A 35 15.76 7.73 -12.36
N PRO A 36 16.20 8.99 -12.55
CA PRO A 36 15.70 10.14 -11.80
C PRO A 36 14.21 10.43 -12.09
N ARG A 37 13.72 10.16 -13.30
CA ARG A 37 12.28 10.29 -13.64
C ARG A 37 11.48 9.13 -13.06
N GLU A 38 11.98 7.91 -13.21
CA GLU A 38 11.37 6.71 -12.61
C GLU A 38 11.18 6.90 -11.08
N LYS A 39 12.19 7.42 -10.36
CA LYS A 39 12.09 7.69 -8.90
C LYS A 39 10.97 8.66 -8.53
N SER A 40 10.81 9.75 -9.27
CA SER A 40 9.78 10.77 -8.96
C SER A 40 8.37 10.21 -9.05
N LEU A 41 8.10 9.39 -10.07
CA LEU A 41 6.81 8.73 -10.25
C LEU A 41 6.59 7.66 -9.18
N MET A 42 7.63 6.92 -8.85
CA MET A 42 7.57 5.87 -7.83
C MET A 42 7.30 6.45 -6.43
N ILE A 43 7.83 7.63 -6.12
CA ILE A 43 7.46 8.40 -4.92
C ILE A 43 5.99 8.84 -4.98
N GLN A 44 5.53 9.41 -6.10
CA GLN A 44 4.11 9.81 -6.26
C GLN A 44 3.16 8.62 -6.06
N MET A 45 3.45 7.47 -6.69
CA MET A 45 2.68 6.24 -6.56
C MET A 45 2.68 5.72 -5.11
N SER A 46 3.83 5.82 -4.43
CA SER A 46 3.95 5.44 -3.01
C SER A 46 3.07 6.33 -2.13
N VAL A 47 3.08 7.65 -2.34
CA VAL A 47 2.23 8.60 -1.59
C VAL A 47 0.75 8.30 -1.83
N ILE A 48 0.34 8.01 -3.07
CA ILE A 48 -1.04 7.64 -3.39
C ILE A 48 -1.44 6.35 -2.68
N LEU A 49 -0.58 5.33 -2.72
CA LEU A 49 -0.85 4.04 -2.09
C LEU A 49 -0.95 4.15 -0.57
N TRP A 50 -0.05 4.90 0.08
CA TRP A 50 -0.14 5.21 1.51
C TRP A 50 -1.41 6.00 1.84
N THR A 51 -1.79 6.97 1.00
CA THR A 51 -3.04 7.74 1.18
C THR A 51 -4.27 6.83 1.12
N ILE A 52 -4.32 5.90 0.16
CA ILE A 52 -5.41 4.92 0.01
C ILE A 52 -5.47 4.00 1.23
N ILE A 53 -4.32 3.50 1.70
CA ILE A 53 -4.25 2.61 2.88
C ILE A 53 -4.73 3.35 4.14
N LEU A 54 -4.25 4.56 4.39
CA LEU A 54 -4.67 5.38 5.53
C LEU A 54 -6.16 5.73 5.45
N THR A 55 -6.66 6.07 4.27
CA THR A 55 -8.08 6.33 4.02
C THR A 55 -8.92 5.08 4.29
N PHE A 56 -8.47 3.91 3.84
CA PHE A 56 -9.13 2.63 4.10
C PHE A 56 -9.20 2.32 5.60
N ILE A 57 -8.09 2.49 6.31
CA ILE A 57 -8.04 2.30 7.78
C ILE A 57 -8.98 3.28 8.47
N ALA A 58 -8.95 4.57 8.11
CA ALA A 58 -9.83 5.59 8.68
C ALA A 58 -11.32 5.26 8.45
N LEU A 59 -11.69 4.86 7.23
CA LEU A 59 -13.05 4.40 6.93
C LEU A 59 -13.43 3.16 7.73
N MET A 60 -12.49 2.25 8.00
CA MET A 60 -12.75 1.05 8.79
C MET A 60 -13.06 1.35 10.27
N PHE A 61 -12.52 2.45 10.80
CA PHE A 61 -12.85 2.97 12.14
C PHE A 61 -14.15 3.79 12.17
N LEU A 62 -14.43 4.55 11.10
CA LEU A 62 -15.63 5.40 10.99
C LEU A 62 -16.90 4.62 10.64
N LEU A 63 -16.81 3.52 9.87
CA LEU A 63 -18.00 2.79 9.40
C LEU A 63 -18.46 1.69 10.38
N PRO A 64 -19.78 1.60 10.66
CA PRO A 64 -20.36 0.49 11.39
C PRO A 64 -20.25 -0.84 10.61
N VAL A 65 -20.17 -1.95 11.34
CA VAL A 65 -19.78 -3.30 10.85
C VAL A 65 -20.52 -3.74 9.58
N SER A 66 -21.80 -3.39 9.43
CA SER A 66 -22.63 -3.75 8.28
C SER A 66 -22.09 -3.27 6.93
N TYR A 67 -21.41 -2.12 6.89
CA TYR A 67 -20.87 -1.54 5.65
C TYR A 67 -19.41 -1.92 5.40
N LYS A 68 -18.74 -2.63 6.33
CA LYS A 68 -17.34 -3.06 6.15
C LYS A 68 -17.16 -4.06 5.01
N HIS A 69 -18.16 -4.88 4.73
CA HIS A 69 -18.13 -5.81 3.60
C HIS A 69 -18.11 -5.07 2.25
N LEU A 70 -18.83 -3.95 2.15
CA LEU A 70 -18.84 -3.09 0.97
C LEU A 70 -17.48 -2.41 0.73
N LEU A 71 -16.71 -2.12 1.79
CA LEU A 71 -15.33 -1.61 1.70
C LEU A 71 -14.34 -2.67 1.20
N TRP A 72 -14.62 -3.95 1.45
CA TRP A 72 -13.74 -5.04 1.07
C TRP A 72 -13.76 -5.33 -0.44
N ILE A 73 -14.85 -4.99 -1.13
CA ILE A 73 -14.99 -5.11 -2.59
C ILE A 73 -14.01 -4.19 -3.35
N PRO A 74 -14.02 -2.85 -3.13
CA PRO A 74 -13.05 -1.97 -3.76
C PRO A 74 -11.63 -2.23 -3.25
N TYR A 75 -11.44 -2.71 -2.02
CA TYR A 75 -10.11 -3.09 -1.53
C TYR A 75 -9.57 -4.32 -2.25
N GLY A 76 -10.32 -5.42 -2.29
CA GLY A 76 -9.91 -6.70 -2.86
C GLY A 76 -9.75 -6.68 -4.38
N ILE A 77 -10.53 -5.85 -5.08
CA ILE A 77 -10.41 -5.68 -6.55
C ILE A 77 -9.49 -4.52 -6.91
N GLY A 78 -9.60 -3.40 -6.18
CA GLY A 78 -8.83 -2.19 -6.45
C GLY A 78 -7.33 -2.38 -6.22
N LEU A 79 -6.93 -3.15 -5.20
CA LEU A 79 -5.52 -3.45 -4.97
C LEU A 79 -4.83 -4.16 -6.15
N PRO A 80 -5.30 -5.33 -6.63
CA PRO A 80 -4.66 -6.01 -7.75
C PRO A 80 -4.69 -5.19 -9.03
N VAL A 81 -5.76 -4.41 -9.27
CA VAL A 81 -5.83 -3.50 -10.42
C VAL A 81 -4.80 -2.36 -10.29
N ALA A 82 -4.72 -1.73 -9.12
CA ALA A 82 -3.76 -0.66 -8.86
C ALA A 82 -2.31 -1.17 -8.96
N ILE A 83 -2.01 -2.34 -8.38
CA ILE A 83 -0.70 -2.99 -8.50
C ILE A 83 -0.36 -3.23 -9.97
N ARG A 84 -1.30 -3.78 -10.75
CA ARG A 84 -1.08 -4.04 -12.18
C ARG A 84 -0.85 -2.74 -12.96
N TYR A 85 -1.61 -1.69 -12.66
CA TYR A 85 -1.46 -0.38 -13.31
C TYR A 85 -0.12 0.27 -12.97
N CYS A 86 0.25 0.30 -11.68
CA CYS A 86 1.53 0.83 -11.22
C CYS A 86 2.71 0.09 -11.84
N ASN A 87 2.67 -1.25 -11.84
CA ASN A 87 3.73 -2.06 -12.46
C ASN A 87 3.86 -1.78 -13.96
N ARG A 88 2.74 -1.64 -14.67
CA ARG A 88 2.76 -1.34 -16.11
C ARG A 88 3.34 0.06 -16.38
N LYS A 89 2.94 1.06 -15.60
CA LYS A 89 3.46 2.42 -15.71
C LYS A 89 4.95 2.50 -15.39
N GLN A 90 5.41 1.76 -14.38
CA GLN A 90 6.81 1.66 -14.06
C GLN A 90 7.61 1.01 -15.20
N GLN A 91 7.08 -0.09 -15.76
CA GLN A 91 7.72 -0.78 -16.87
C GLN A 91 7.80 0.06 -18.15
N GLU A 92 6.71 0.77 -18.52
CA GLU A 92 6.67 1.69 -19.67
C GLU A 92 7.79 2.76 -19.60
N ILE A 93 8.05 3.30 -18.41
CA ILE A 93 9.11 4.32 -18.20
C ILE A 93 10.49 3.70 -18.24
N ARG A 94 10.68 2.53 -17.62
CA ARG A 94 11.96 1.82 -17.65
C ARG A 94 12.37 1.45 -19.08
N GLU A 95 11.43 1.00 -19.90
CA GLU A 95 11.66 0.72 -21.32
C GLU A 95 12.02 2.00 -22.10
N SER A 96 11.39 3.13 -21.76
CA SER A 96 11.68 4.43 -22.37
C SER A 96 13.06 5.00 -21.98
N GLU A 97 13.52 4.76 -20.75
CA GLU A 97 14.85 5.19 -20.27
C GLU A 97 15.99 4.27 -20.76
N VAL A 98 15.71 3.00 -21.09
CA VAL A 98 16.71 2.08 -21.67
C VAL A 98 16.88 2.28 -23.18
N SER A 99 15.84 2.78 -23.87
CA SER A 99 15.82 2.94 -25.33
C SER A 99 16.25 4.34 -25.83
N GLY A 100 16.47 5.30 -24.94
CA GLY A 100 16.89 6.68 -25.25
C GLY A 100 18.31 6.97 -24.78
#